data_AF-A0A852WJR0-F1
#
_entry.id   AF-A0A852WJR0-F1
#
_cell.length_a   1.000
_cell.length_b   1.000
_cell.length_c   1.000
_cell.angle_alpha   90.00
_cell.angle_beta   90.00
_cell.angle_gamma   90.00
#
_symmetry.space_group_name_H-M   'P 1'
#
loop_
_entity.id
_entity.type
_entity.pdbx_description
1 polymer ?
#
loop_
_entity_poly.entity_id
_entity_poly.type
_entity_poly.pdbx_seq_one_letter_code
_entity_poly.pdbx_strand_id
1 'polypeptide(L)'
;MEASAVEPPFDQLLATAEAVAEARPEVDLEMAREVFLEAATLLYNGLALDGLDDHDAAIVVAGLCVDLCAADPGAAVRAHVQEALAAPEDLHDAKGVAAAYEVSARILQLG
;
A
#
# COMPACT_ATOMS: atom_id res chain seq x y z
N MET A 1 3.55 -21.87 -11.85
CA MET A 1 2.86 -20.87 -11.02
C MET A 1 3.75 -20.66 -9.82
N GLU A 2 4.62 -19.65 -9.86
CA GLU A 2 5.31 -19.24 -8.64
C GLU A 2 4.25 -18.65 -7.73
N ALA A 3 4.17 -19.18 -6.51
CA ALA A 3 3.40 -18.54 -5.46
C ALA A 3 3.92 -17.11 -5.34
N SER A 4 3.04 -16.11 -5.22
CA SER A 4 3.45 -14.78 -4.83
C SER A 4 4.41 -14.92 -3.65
N ALA A 5 5.64 -14.40 -3.78
CA ALA A 5 6.63 -14.43 -2.70
C ALA A 5 6.16 -13.64 -1.45
N VAL A 6 5.05 -12.93 -1.60
CA VAL A 6 4.42 -12.02 -0.65
C VAL A 6 3.03 -12.55 -0.31
N GLU A 7 2.74 -12.66 0.98
CA GLU A 7 1.43 -13.11 1.48
C GLU A 7 0.38 -11.98 1.47
N PRO A 8 -0.93 -12.31 1.41
CA PRO A 8 -1.98 -11.33 1.62
C PRO A 8 -1.83 -10.57 2.94
N PRO A 9 -2.17 -9.27 3.01
CA PRO A 9 -2.75 -8.48 1.91
C PRO A 9 -1.72 -7.87 0.93
N PHE A 10 -0.42 -8.06 1.14
CA PHE A 10 0.64 -7.39 0.39
C PHE A 10 0.84 -7.91 -1.05
N ASP A 11 0.29 -9.08 -1.39
CA ASP A 11 0.27 -9.61 -2.76
C ASP A 11 -0.42 -8.64 -3.76
N GLN A 12 -1.34 -7.79 -3.28
CA GLN A 12 -1.97 -6.74 -4.07
C GLN A 12 -0.98 -5.73 -4.68
N LEU A 13 0.17 -5.49 -4.03
CA LEU A 13 1.21 -4.61 -4.55
C LEU A 13 1.84 -5.19 -5.83
N LEU A 14 2.02 -6.51 -5.91
CA LEU A 14 2.51 -7.16 -7.12
C LEU A 14 1.48 -7.09 -8.26
N ALA A 15 0.20 -7.27 -7.96
CA ALA A 15 -0.86 -7.08 -8.95
C ALA A 15 -0.89 -5.63 -9.48
N THR A 16 -0.62 -4.66 -8.60
CA THR A 16 -0.53 -3.24 -8.97
C THR A 16 0.63 -2.97 -9.93
N ALA A 17 1.79 -3.61 -9.72
CA ALA A 17 2.93 -3.49 -10.63
C ALA A 17 2.56 -3.91 -12.06
N GLU A 18 1.81 -5.00 -12.20
CA GLU A 18 1.35 -5.50 -13.50
C GLU A 18 0.37 -4.51 -14.16
N ALA A 19 -0.62 -4.02 -13.41
CA ALA A 19 -1.57 -3.04 -13.90
C ALA A 19 -0.90 -1.73 -14.33
N VAL A 20 0.13 -1.29 -13.60
CA VAL A 20 0.91 -0.10 -13.92
C VAL A 20 1.67 -0.24 -15.24
N ALA A 21 2.33 -1.38 -15.46
CA ALA A 21 3.08 -1.64 -16.70
C ALA A 21 2.14 -1.81 -17.91
N GLU A 22 0.96 -2.39 -17.71
CA GLU A 22 -0.06 -2.49 -18.76
C GLU A 22 -0.60 -1.10 -19.17
N ALA A 23 -0.86 -0.22 -18.19
CA ALA A 23 -1.40 1.11 -18.43
C ALA A 23 -0.36 2.10 -19.01
N ARG A 24 0.93 1.88 -18.74
CA ARG A 24 2.03 2.77 -19.14
C ARG A 24 3.11 1.97 -19.88
N PRO A 25 3.02 1.84 -21.22
CA PRO A 25 3.93 1.03 -22.01
C PRO A 25 5.42 1.42 -21.91
N GLU A 26 5.71 2.64 -21.43
CA GLU A 26 7.06 3.12 -21.13
C GLU A 26 7.65 2.54 -19.83
N VAL A 27 6.84 1.91 -18.99
CA VAL A 27 7.27 1.28 -17.75
C VAL A 27 7.69 -0.15 -18.03
N ASP A 28 8.91 -0.48 -17.62
CA ASP A 28 9.39 -1.85 -17.64
C ASP A 28 8.67 -2.68 -16.55
N LEU A 29 8.04 -3.78 -16.95
CA LEU A 29 7.26 -4.64 -16.06
C LEU A 29 8.13 -5.33 -15.00
N GLU A 30 9.34 -5.75 -15.35
CA GLU A 30 10.24 -6.41 -14.42
C GLU A 30 10.68 -5.42 -13.35
N MET A 31 11.06 -4.21 -13.76
CA MET A 31 11.40 -3.12 -12.85
C MET A 31 10.22 -2.71 -11.95
N ALA A 32 9.00 -2.64 -12.51
CA ALA A 32 7.81 -2.35 -11.72
C ALA A 32 7.59 -3.43 -10.64
N ARG A 33 7.68 -4.71 -11.02
CA ARG A 33 7.53 -5.83 -10.07
C ARG A 33 8.59 -5.78 -8.97
N GLU A 34 9.84 -5.50 -9.31
CA GLU A 34 10.93 -5.37 -8.33
C GLU A 34 10.63 -4.26 -7.31
N VAL A 35 10.24 -3.07 -7.78
CA VAL A 35 9.93 -1.93 -6.90
C VAL A 35 8.76 -2.24 -5.97
N PHE A 36 7.66 -2.80 -6.49
CA PHE A 36 6.50 -3.14 -5.67
C PHE A 36 6.76 -4.31 -4.72
N LEU A 37 7.61 -5.29 -5.11
CA LEU A 37 8.06 -6.37 -4.24
C LEU A 37 8.90 -5.84 -3.07
N GLU A 38 9.80 -4.89 -3.35
CA GLU A 38 10.60 -4.25 -2.31
C GLU A 38 9.72 -3.46 -1.35
N ALA A 39 8.77 -2.66 -1.86
CA ALA A 39 7.80 -1.94 -1.04
C ALA A 39 6.99 -2.90 -0.14
N ALA A 40 6.45 -3.99 -0.70
CA ALA A 40 5.72 -5.00 0.06
C ALA A 40 6.60 -5.62 1.17
N THR A 41 7.85 -5.94 0.84
CA THR A 41 8.81 -6.53 1.78
C THR A 41 9.15 -5.56 2.92
N LEU A 42 9.35 -4.28 2.61
CA LEU A 42 9.62 -3.24 3.61
C LEU A 42 8.43 -3.03 4.55
N LEU A 43 7.21 -2.97 4.01
CA LEU A 43 5.99 -2.82 4.80
C LEU A 43 5.74 -4.02 5.71
N TYR A 44 5.94 -5.23 5.20
CA TYR A 44 5.82 -6.47 5.98
C TYR A 44 6.83 -6.51 7.13
N ASN A 45 8.13 -6.32 6.82
CA ASN A 45 9.19 -6.34 7.83
C ASN A 45 9.10 -5.17 8.82
N GLY A 46 8.58 -4.03 8.37
CA GLY A 46 8.37 -2.84 9.18
C GLY A 46 7.10 -2.89 10.04
N LEU A 47 6.33 -3.99 9.98
CA LEU A 47 5.10 -4.18 10.76
C LEU A 47 4.08 -3.05 10.51
N ALA A 48 3.95 -2.62 9.25
CA ALA A 48 3.16 -1.44 8.88
C ALA A 48 1.66 -1.56 9.25
N LEU A 49 1.15 -2.79 9.31
CA LEU A 49 -0.26 -3.10 9.56
C LEU A 49 -0.49 -3.73 10.96
N ASP A 50 0.52 -3.71 11.83
CA ASP A 50 0.42 -4.36 13.14
C ASP A 50 -0.74 -3.76 13.97
N GLY A 51 -1.55 -4.65 14.54
CA GLY A 51 -2.74 -4.29 15.31
C GLY A 51 -4.03 -4.10 14.50
N LEU A 52 -3.98 -4.14 13.16
CA LEU A 52 -5.19 -4.15 12.33
C LEU A 52 -5.79 -5.56 12.19
N ASP A 53 -7.10 -5.61 11.97
CA ASP A 53 -7.75 -6.83 11.50
C ASP A 53 -7.57 -6.99 9.98
N ASP A 54 -7.93 -8.16 9.45
CA ASP A 54 -7.76 -8.49 8.02
C ASP A 54 -8.53 -7.52 7.09
N HIS A 55 -9.65 -6.98 7.56
CA HIS A 55 -10.51 -6.08 6.77
C HIS A 55 -9.84 -4.71 6.62
N ASP A 56 -9.47 -4.08 7.74
CA ASP A 56 -8.80 -2.79 7.75
C ASP A 56 -7.41 -2.88 7.10
N ALA A 57 -6.68 -3.98 7.31
CA ALA A 57 -5.39 -4.23 6.66
C ALA A 57 -5.54 -4.31 5.14
N ALA A 58 -6.58 -4.98 4.62
CA ALA A 58 -6.85 -5.04 3.20
C ALA A 58 -7.20 -3.67 2.61
N ILE A 59 -7.98 -2.85 3.34
CA ILE A 59 -8.30 -1.48 2.94
C ILE A 59 -7.03 -0.62 2.84
N VAL A 60 -6.15 -0.68 3.84
CA VAL A 60 -4.89 0.07 3.84
C VAL A 60 -4.04 -0.29 2.63
N VAL A 61 -3.82 -1.58 2.37
CA VAL A 61 -3.00 -1.99 1.23
C VAL A 61 -3.63 -1.60 -0.10
N ALA A 62 -4.96 -1.75 -0.25
CA ALA A 62 -5.66 -1.31 -1.45
C ALA A 62 -5.49 0.20 -1.70
N GLY A 63 -5.59 1.03 -0.64
CA GLY A 63 -5.32 2.46 -0.75
C GLY A 63 -3.87 2.79 -1.10
N LEU A 64 -2.90 2.10 -0.48
CA LEU A 64 -1.48 2.28 -0.80
C LEU A 64 -1.16 1.92 -2.25
N CYS A 65 -1.82 0.91 -2.82
CA CYS A 65 -1.65 0.56 -4.24
C CYS A 65 -2.04 1.74 -5.16
N VAL A 66 -3.08 2.49 -4.80
CA VAL A 66 -3.49 3.71 -5.51
C VAL A 66 -2.49 4.84 -5.25
N ASP A 67 -2.14 5.08 -3.99
CA ASP A 67 -1.30 6.20 -3.58
C ASP A 67 0.10 6.14 -4.20
N LEU A 68 0.71 4.96 -4.24
CA LEU A 68 2.04 4.76 -4.81
C LEU A 68 2.09 5.00 -6.32
N CYS A 69 0.95 4.98 -7.00
CA CYS A 69 0.83 5.28 -8.42
C CYS A 69 0.51 6.77 -8.69
N ALA A 70 0.25 7.56 -7.64
CA ALA A 70 -0.05 8.98 -7.78
C ALA A 70 1.19 9.79 -8.20
N ALA A 71 0.95 10.99 -8.74
CA ALA A 71 2.03 11.91 -9.09
C ALA A 71 2.83 12.39 -7.87
N ASP A 72 2.19 12.44 -6.70
CA ASP A 72 2.79 12.72 -5.41
C ASP A 72 2.28 11.70 -4.39
N PRO A 73 2.97 10.54 -4.24
CA PRO A 73 2.55 9.49 -3.32
C PRO A 73 2.48 9.94 -1.86
N GLY A 74 3.39 10.83 -1.44
CA GLY A 74 3.39 11.33 -0.06
C GLY A 74 2.16 12.17 0.25
N ALA A 75 1.75 13.04 -0.69
CA ALA A 75 0.52 13.80 -0.56
C ALA A 75 -0.72 12.90 -0.59
N ALA A 76 -0.74 11.86 -1.44
CA ALA A 76 -1.84 10.91 -1.53
C ALA A 76 -2.03 10.13 -0.21
N VAL A 77 -0.95 9.55 0.34
CA VAL A 77 -1.01 8.86 1.64
C VAL A 77 -1.47 9.78 2.76
N ARG A 78 -0.99 11.04 2.80
CA ARG A 78 -1.46 12.03 3.78
C ARG A 78 -2.96 12.31 3.66
N ALA A 79 -3.51 12.32 2.45
CA ALA A 79 -4.94 12.50 2.25
C ALA A 79 -5.72 11.31 2.83
N HIS A 80 -5.29 10.07 2.58
CA HIS A 80 -5.89 8.88 3.19
C HIS A 80 -5.82 8.87 4.72
N VAL A 81 -4.74 9.38 5.32
CA VAL A 81 -4.69 9.58 6.79
C VAL A 81 -5.84 10.49 7.25
N GLN A 82 -6.08 11.61 6.57
CA GLN A 82 -7.16 12.53 6.95
C GLN A 82 -8.54 11.91 6.72
N GLU A 83 -8.72 11.13 5.65
CA GLU A 83 -9.97 10.44 5.36
C GLU A 83 -10.27 9.35 6.39
N ALA A 84 -9.28 8.54 6.76
CA ALA A 84 -9.44 7.54 7.83
C ALA A 84 -9.81 8.21 9.16
N LEU A 85 -9.16 9.33 9.52
CA LEU A 85 -9.48 10.09 10.74
C LEU A 85 -10.87 10.74 10.71
N ALA A 86 -11.48 10.91 9.54
CA ALA A 86 -12.89 11.31 9.44
C ALA A 86 -13.87 10.19 9.84
N ALA A 87 -13.35 9.00 10.18
CA ALA A 87 -14.07 7.82 10.66
C ALA A 87 -15.22 7.38 9.73
N PRO A 88 -14.91 7.04 8.47
CA PRO A 88 -15.88 6.46 7.55
C PRO A 88 -16.46 5.15 8.10
N GLU A 89 -17.73 4.88 7.77
CA GLU A 89 -18.50 3.77 8.37
C GLU A 89 -17.93 2.37 8.08
N ASP A 90 -17.09 2.24 7.05
CA ASP A 90 -16.51 0.97 6.60
C ASP A 90 -15.22 0.59 7.34
N LEU A 91 -14.67 1.47 8.19
CA LEU A 91 -13.47 1.18 8.99
C LEU A 91 -13.85 0.66 10.38
N HIS A 92 -13.24 -0.45 10.79
CA HIS A 92 -13.43 -0.98 12.14
C HIS A 92 -12.59 -0.22 13.17
N ASP A 93 -11.33 0.10 12.83
CA ASP A 93 -10.43 0.96 13.60
C ASP A 93 -9.85 2.09 12.73
N ALA A 94 -10.64 3.15 12.59
CA ALA A 94 -10.24 4.38 11.90
C ALA A 94 -8.88 4.96 12.35
N LYS A 95 -8.51 4.82 13.64
CA LYS A 95 -7.24 5.34 14.17
C LYS A 95 -6.09 4.42 13.84
N GLY A 96 -6.30 3.11 13.97
CA GLY A 96 -5.33 2.10 13.54
C GLY A 96 -5.00 2.26 12.06
N VAL A 97 -6.02 2.43 11.21
CA VAL A 97 -5.86 2.63 9.76
C VAL A 97 -5.07 3.91 9.46
N ALA A 98 -5.41 5.02 10.11
CA ALA A 98 -4.65 6.27 9.96
C ALA A 98 -3.17 6.09 10.38
N ALA A 99 -2.92 5.40 11.50
CA ALA A 99 -1.57 5.10 11.97
C ALA A 99 -0.81 4.19 10.99
N ALA A 100 -1.47 3.19 10.40
CA ALA A 100 -0.87 2.29 9.42
C ALA A 100 -0.42 3.04 8.16
N TYR A 101 -1.23 3.99 7.66
CA TYR A 101 -0.81 4.87 6.57
C TYR A 101 0.40 5.74 6.95
N GLU A 102 0.42 6.34 8.14
CA GLU A 102 1.56 7.15 8.60
C GLU A 102 2.84 6.32 8.75
N VAL A 103 2.74 5.12 9.32
CA VAL A 103 3.87 4.18 9.46
C VAL A 103 4.36 3.75 8.09
N SER A 104 3.45 3.40 7.17
CA SER A 104 3.78 3.05 5.79
C SER A 104 4.54 4.17 5.07
N ALA A 105 4.07 5.42 5.19
CA ALA A 105 4.76 6.57 4.63
C ALA A 105 6.18 6.73 5.18
N ARG A 106 6.39 6.49 6.48
CA ARG A 106 7.73 6.54 7.10
C ARG A 106 8.64 5.41 6.63
N ILE A 107 8.13 4.19 6.56
CA ILE A 107 8.89 3.01 6.08
C ILE A 107 9.34 3.23 4.63
N LEU A 108 8.43 3.72 3.79
CA LEU A 108 8.67 3.98 2.36
C LEU A 108 9.33 5.35 2.10
N GLN A 109 9.63 6.12 3.16
CA GLN A 109 10.29 7.43 3.11
C GLN A 109 9.56 8.44 2.19
N LEU A 110 8.22 8.42 2.21
CA LEU A 110 7.38 9.33 1.43
C LEU A 110 7.28 10.69 2.15
N GLY A 111 7.60 11.76 1.42
CA GLY A 111 7.74 13.15 1.90
C GLY A 111 6.51 14.01 1.78
#